data_AF-A0A950QHJ2-F1
#
_entry.id   AF-A0A950QHJ2-F1
#
_cell.length_a   1.000
_cell.length_b   1.000
_cell.length_c   1.000
_cell.angle_alpha   90.00
_cell.angle_beta   90.00
_cell.angle_gamma   90.00
#
_symmetry.space_group_name_H-M   'P 1'
#
loop_
_entity.id
_entity.type
_entity.pdbx_description
1 polymer ?
#
loop_
_entity_poly.entity_id
_entity_poly.type
_entity_poly.pdbx_seq_one_letter_code
_entity_poly.pdbx_strand_id
1 'polypeptide(L)'
;MDQPLTWSSTSRLTLDAQASITVKKPVTVTGSGALTIAYDNQSGANDLYFFGKGQVTFSDMASSLVINGQSYTLEADLPSLADAMNGNEGGSFALANDYDAKNDSFKHSPVDYFEGNFEGLGHSISHLKLRGGGHQRAGMFAKTGQAIIRDIYLKQVNVRSGNKLYVGALVGDNGAQIVNASVTGTVIGNSDFAAVGALIGANGGLIDRSRSNATVAGHGAGGLVGGNIGVVYRCYSNSTVSGSSAGGLTGSNDGHVFDAYAAGSVTGSDLAGGLVAGTGGSQSVVGAYSTGGVSGLTTGGLVGTDFNLTVSDSYWDLDTSGIADPGQGAGQPADDPGITGLTDAQLKSGLPKDFDPKIWGSNPNINGGYPYLRANPPQ
;
A
#
# COMPACT_ATOMS: atom_id res chain seq x y z
N MET A 1 -17.62 -15.63 3.35
CA MET A 1 -17.10 -16.92 3.87
C MET A 1 -16.55 -16.71 5.27
N ASP A 2 -17.33 -17.09 6.28
CA ASP A 2 -17.01 -16.90 7.70
C ASP A 2 -16.57 -18.19 8.42
N GLN A 3 -16.52 -19.31 7.69
CA GLN A 3 -16.01 -20.61 8.14
C GLN A 3 -15.00 -21.17 7.12
N PRO A 4 -14.02 -21.99 7.54
CA PRO A 4 -13.12 -22.64 6.60
C PRO A 4 -13.87 -23.54 5.61
N LEU A 5 -13.38 -23.58 4.36
CA LEU A 5 -13.92 -24.43 3.30
C LEU A 5 -12.79 -25.26 2.67
N THR A 6 -12.99 -26.56 2.50
CA THR A 6 -11.94 -27.45 1.94
C THR A 6 -12.55 -28.56 1.10
N TRP A 7 -11.93 -28.87 -0.04
CA TRP A 7 -12.28 -30.02 -0.87
C TRP A 7 -11.08 -30.58 -1.64
N SER A 8 -11.13 -31.89 -1.93
CA SER A 8 -10.09 -32.63 -2.68
C SER A 8 -10.57 -33.22 -4.00
N SER A 9 -11.87 -33.16 -4.29
CA SER A 9 -12.44 -33.67 -5.54
C SER A 9 -11.98 -32.86 -6.75
N THR A 10 -12.04 -33.46 -7.93
CA THR A 10 -11.82 -32.79 -9.23
C THR A 10 -12.93 -31.81 -9.62
N SER A 11 -13.99 -31.71 -8.82
CA SER A 11 -15.13 -30.82 -9.07
C SER A 11 -14.76 -29.34 -8.99
N ARG A 12 -15.53 -28.52 -9.72
CA ARG A 12 -15.48 -27.05 -9.65
C ARG A 12 -16.44 -26.54 -8.59
N LEU A 13 -15.96 -25.69 -7.68
CA LEU A 13 -16.79 -24.83 -6.86
C LEU A 13 -16.97 -23.47 -7.57
N THR A 14 -18.20 -22.98 -7.64
CA THR A 14 -18.50 -21.62 -8.13
C THR A 14 -19.08 -20.78 -7.00
N LEU A 15 -18.43 -19.66 -6.71
CA LEU A 15 -18.93 -18.59 -5.86
C LEU A 15 -19.45 -17.49 -6.79
N ASP A 16 -20.74 -17.20 -6.72
CA ASP A 16 -21.41 -16.21 -7.58
C ASP A 16 -22.23 -15.26 -6.70
N ALA A 17 -21.87 -13.99 -6.71
CA ALA A 17 -22.52 -12.94 -5.95
C ALA A 17 -22.85 -11.73 -6.84
N GLN A 18 -24.04 -11.15 -6.65
CA GLN A 18 -24.45 -9.91 -7.33
C GLN A 18 -23.74 -8.65 -6.79
N ALA A 19 -22.94 -8.80 -5.72
CA ALA A 19 -22.21 -7.74 -5.06
C ALA A 19 -20.81 -8.26 -4.68
N SER A 20 -20.27 -7.84 -3.55
CA SER A 20 -18.96 -8.27 -3.07
C SER A 20 -18.92 -9.73 -2.60
N ILE A 21 -17.75 -10.35 -2.72
CA ILE A 21 -17.42 -11.61 -2.02
C ILE A 21 -16.37 -11.31 -0.95
N THR A 22 -16.61 -11.75 0.29
CA THR A 22 -15.65 -11.57 1.39
C THR A 22 -15.14 -12.91 1.91
N VAL A 23 -13.83 -13.10 1.91
CA VAL A 23 -13.10 -14.24 2.46
C VAL A 23 -12.55 -13.85 3.83
N LYS A 24 -13.10 -14.41 4.92
CA LYS A 24 -12.63 -14.16 6.30
C LYS A 24 -11.93 -15.36 6.94
N LYS A 25 -12.10 -16.54 6.33
CA LYS A 25 -11.49 -17.82 6.75
C LYS A 25 -10.91 -18.53 5.53
N PRO A 26 -9.96 -19.46 5.73
CA PRO A 26 -9.30 -20.15 4.63
C PRO A 26 -10.26 -20.93 3.73
N VAL A 27 -10.00 -20.87 2.43
CA VAL A 27 -10.59 -21.71 1.39
C VAL A 27 -9.46 -22.53 0.80
N THR A 28 -9.57 -23.85 0.77
CA THR A 28 -8.45 -24.73 0.38
C THR A 28 -8.89 -25.79 -0.62
N VAL A 29 -8.22 -25.82 -1.77
CA VAL A 29 -8.35 -26.86 -2.79
C VAL A 29 -7.18 -27.82 -2.61
N THR A 30 -7.41 -28.95 -1.95
CA THR A 30 -6.33 -29.90 -1.60
C THR A 30 -6.06 -30.97 -2.67
N GLY A 31 -6.89 -31.02 -3.72
CA GLY A 31 -6.69 -31.90 -4.89
C GLY A 31 -6.70 -31.09 -6.18
N SER A 32 -6.91 -31.74 -7.33
CA SER A 32 -6.95 -31.11 -8.66
C SER A 32 -8.31 -30.47 -8.99
N GLY A 33 -8.96 -29.90 -7.98
CA GLY A 33 -10.26 -29.23 -8.11
C GLY A 33 -10.17 -27.90 -8.86
N ALA A 34 -11.31 -27.24 -9.01
CA ALA A 34 -11.36 -25.92 -9.62
C ALA A 34 -12.19 -24.94 -8.80
N LEU A 35 -11.88 -23.64 -8.93
CA LEU A 35 -12.62 -22.56 -8.31
C LEU A 35 -12.99 -21.52 -9.37
N THR A 36 -14.25 -21.12 -9.37
CA THR A 36 -14.74 -19.92 -10.05
C THR A 36 -15.24 -18.93 -9.02
N ILE A 37 -14.81 -17.68 -9.13
CA ILE A 37 -15.29 -16.55 -8.33
C ILE A 37 -15.90 -15.53 -9.30
N ALA A 38 -17.17 -15.21 -9.11
CA ALA A 38 -17.89 -14.19 -9.86
C ALA A 38 -18.51 -13.19 -8.88
N TYR A 39 -18.18 -11.91 -9.06
CA TYR A 39 -18.71 -10.80 -8.26
C TYR A 39 -18.92 -9.57 -9.15
N ASP A 40 -19.79 -8.64 -8.74
CA ASP A 40 -19.92 -7.36 -9.44
C ASP A 40 -18.64 -6.54 -9.28
N ASN A 41 -17.94 -6.28 -10.38
CA ASN A 41 -16.76 -5.41 -10.43
C ASN A 41 -16.98 -4.16 -11.30
N GLN A 42 -18.22 -3.88 -11.71
CA GLN A 42 -18.54 -2.79 -12.64
C GLN A 42 -18.93 -1.50 -11.90
N SER A 43 -19.50 -1.62 -10.69
CA SER A 43 -19.98 -0.47 -9.92
C SER A 43 -18.89 0.29 -9.14
N GLY A 44 -17.67 -0.25 -9.03
CA GLY A 44 -16.58 0.32 -8.22
C GLY A 44 -16.79 0.27 -6.70
N ALA A 45 -17.99 -0.12 -6.25
CA ALA A 45 -18.37 -0.25 -4.84
C ALA A 45 -18.21 -1.68 -4.31
N ASN A 46 -18.07 -2.66 -5.21
CA ASN A 46 -18.01 -4.07 -4.91
C ASN A 46 -16.65 -4.67 -5.28
N ASP A 47 -16.22 -5.67 -4.51
CA ASP A 47 -14.95 -6.34 -4.75
C ASP A 47 -14.87 -7.76 -4.16
N LEU A 48 -13.79 -8.46 -4.48
CA LEU A 48 -13.29 -9.59 -3.72
C LEU A 48 -12.43 -9.08 -2.56
N TYR A 49 -12.84 -9.36 -1.32
CA TYR A 49 -12.15 -8.91 -0.11
C TYR A 49 -11.54 -10.06 0.68
N PHE A 50 -10.31 -9.86 1.16
CA PHE A 50 -9.63 -10.75 2.10
C PHE A 50 -9.41 -10.04 3.44
N PHE A 51 -9.97 -10.59 4.52
CA PHE A 51 -9.81 -10.04 5.87
C PHE A 51 -9.34 -11.09 6.87
N GLY A 52 -8.54 -10.66 7.85
CA GLY A 52 -8.08 -11.52 8.93
C GLY A 52 -7.22 -12.68 8.41
N LYS A 53 -7.75 -13.91 8.51
CA LYS A 53 -7.09 -15.14 8.02
C LYS A 53 -7.72 -15.67 6.72
N GLY A 54 -8.48 -14.85 6.01
CA GLY A 54 -9.06 -15.21 4.73
C GLY A 54 -7.98 -15.29 3.66
N GLN A 55 -7.90 -16.45 3.00
CA GLN A 55 -7.02 -16.71 1.86
C GLN A 55 -7.60 -17.85 1.03
N VAL A 56 -7.24 -17.94 -0.26
CA VAL A 56 -7.63 -19.05 -1.14
C VAL A 56 -6.38 -19.80 -1.57
N THR A 57 -6.25 -21.05 -1.11
CA THR A 57 -5.06 -21.88 -1.26
C THR A 57 -5.30 -23.05 -2.21
N PHE A 58 -4.33 -23.32 -3.07
CA PHE A 58 -4.32 -24.49 -3.95
C PHE A 58 -3.11 -25.37 -3.67
N SER A 59 -3.33 -26.69 -3.49
CA SER A 59 -2.25 -27.67 -3.32
C SER A 59 -1.72 -28.21 -4.65
N ASP A 60 -2.50 -28.12 -5.73
CA ASP A 60 -2.11 -28.56 -7.08
C ASP A 60 -2.11 -27.37 -8.03
N MET A 61 -0.95 -27.03 -8.61
CA MET A 61 -0.80 -25.90 -9.53
C MET A 61 -1.48 -26.14 -10.89
N ALA A 62 -1.89 -27.38 -11.20
CA ALA A 62 -2.72 -27.69 -12.35
C ALA A 62 -4.23 -27.40 -12.10
N SER A 63 -4.61 -27.02 -10.88
CA SER A 63 -5.98 -26.62 -10.57
C SER A 63 -6.40 -25.40 -11.39
N SER A 64 -7.70 -25.32 -11.72
CA SER A 64 -8.22 -24.19 -12.48
C SER A 64 -8.81 -23.12 -11.58
N LEU A 65 -8.25 -21.92 -11.63
CA LEU A 65 -8.82 -20.71 -11.04
C LEU A 65 -9.39 -19.79 -12.12
N VAL A 66 -10.63 -19.38 -11.96
CA VAL A 66 -11.29 -18.37 -12.81
C VAL A 66 -11.90 -17.29 -11.94
N ILE A 67 -11.57 -16.02 -12.17
CA ILE A 67 -12.14 -14.87 -11.45
C ILE A 67 -12.74 -13.91 -12.48
N ASN A 68 -14.05 -13.63 -12.38
CA ASN A 68 -14.80 -12.77 -13.31
C ASN A 68 -14.53 -13.12 -14.79
N GLY A 69 -14.47 -14.42 -15.10
CA GLY A 69 -14.23 -14.96 -16.44
C GLY A 69 -12.75 -15.01 -16.87
N GLN A 70 -11.82 -14.44 -16.10
CA GLN A 70 -10.38 -14.51 -16.36
C GLN A 70 -9.76 -15.75 -15.72
N SER A 71 -9.02 -16.52 -16.51
CA SER A 71 -8.27 -17.70 -16.03
C SER A 71 -6.90 -17.28 -15.51
N TYR A 72 -6.49 -17.86 -14.38
CA TYR A 72 -5.19 -17.56 -13.75
C TYR A 72 -4.30 -18.81 -13.73
N THR A 73 -3.03 -18.63 -14.07
CA THR A 73 -1.98 -19.63 -13.84
C THR A 73 -1.57 -19.58 -12.36
N LEU A 74 -1.59 -20.73 -11.69
CA LEU A 74 -1.21 -20.84 -10.29
C LEU A 74 0.29 -21.06 -10.15
N GLU A 75 0.92 -20.27 -9.28
CA GLU A 75 2.33 -20.40 -8.96
C GLU A 75 2.51 -20.57 -7.45
N ALA A 76 3.40 -21.48 -7.07
CA ALA A 76 3.55 -21.90 -5.68
C ALA A 76 4.47 -20.98 -4.87
N ASP A 77 5.42 -20.33 -5.54
CA ASP A 77 6.48 -19.56 -4.92
C ASP A 77 6.92 -18.36 -5.77
N LEU A 78 7.72 -17.46 -5.18
CA LEU A 78 8.17 -16.26 -5.87
C LEU A 78 9.10 -16.55 -7.07
N PRO A 79 10.06 -17.51 -7.02
CA PRO A 79 10.86 -17.84 -8.19
C PRO A 79 10.04 -18.30 -9.41
N SER A 80 9.12 -19.27 -9.22
CA SER A 80 8.25 -19.76 -10.30
C SER A 80 7.32 -18.66 -10.84
N LEU A 81 6.71 -17.88 -9.93
CA LEU A 81 5.91 -16.71 -10.28
C LEU A 81 6.69 -15.70 -11.12
N ALA A 82 7.93 -15.40 -10.71
CA ALA A 82 8.77 -14.43 -11.41
C ALA A 82 9.16 -14.93 -12.80
N ASP A 83 9.57 -16.20 -12.93
CA ASP A 83 9.90 -16.81 -14.22
C ASP A 83 8.71 -16.80 -15.17
N ALA A 84 7.51 -17.13 -14.66
CA ALA A 84 6.28 -17.14 -15.44
C ALA A 84 5.89 -15.74 -15.94
N MET A 85 5.97 -14.73 -15.07
CA MET A 85 5.68 -13.32 -15.42
C MET A 85 6.70 -12.74 -16.40
N ASN A 86 7.99 -13.01 -16.21
CA ASN A 86 9.03 -12.55 -17.15
C ASN A 86 8.91 -13.26 -18.51
N GLY A 87 8.34 -14.47 -18.55
CA GLY A 87 8.05 -15.20 -19.80
C GLY A 87 6.77 -14.74 -20.51
N ASN A 88 5.85 -14.08 -19.80
CA ASN A 88 4.59 -13.58 -20.34
C ASN A 88 4.09 -12.38 -19.53
N GLU A 89 4.60 -11.20 -19.85
CA GLU A 89 4.40 -9.95 -19.10
C GLU A 89 2.92 -9.51 -19.05
N GLY A 90 2.10 -9.93 -20.01
CA GLY A 90 0.65 -9.69 -20.09
C GLY A 90 -0.22 -10.83 -19.54
N GLY A 91 0.39 -11.86 -18.94
CA GLY A 91 -0.31 -13.04 -18.41
C GLY A 91 -1.15 -12.76 -17.16
N SER A 92 -1.98 -13.72 -16.77
CA SER A 92 -2.75 -13.69 -15.52
C SER A 92 -2.26 -14.78 -14.58
N PHE A 93 -1.74 -14.38 -13.41
CA PHE A 93 -1.05 -15.26 -12.47
C PHE A 93 -1.62 -15.10 -11.06
N ALA A 94 -1.64 -16.17 -10.30
CA ALA A 94 -2.08 -16.14 -8.91
C ALA A 94 -1.13 -16.91 -7.99
N LEU A 95 -0.84 -16.32 -6.83
CA LEU A 95 -0.02 -16.97 -5.80
C LEU A 95 -0.89 -17.96 -5.03
N ALA A 96 -0.54 -19.24 -5.07
CA ALA A 96 -1.38 -20.30 -4.53
C ALA A 96 -1.18 -20.56 -3.03
N ASN A 97 -0.08 -20.07 -2.45
CA ASN A 97 0.33 -20.35 -1.07
C ASN A 97 1.08 -19.16 -0.47
N ASP A 98 1.10 -19.09 0.87
CA ASP A 98 2.10 -18.25 1.55
C ASP A 98 3.50 -18.76 1.21
N TYR A 99 4.43 -17.84 0.97
CA TYR A 99 5.80 -18.15 0.59
C TYR A 99 6.83 -17.46 1.48
N ASP A 100 7.86 -18.21 1.91
CA ASP A 100 8.96 -17.69 2.72
C ASP A 100 10.26 -17.60 1.91
N ALA A 101 10.57 -16.40 1.44
CA ALA A 101 11.73 -16.09 0.59
C ALA A 101 13.06 -15.98 1.37
N LYS A 102 13.13 -16.42 2.63
CA LYS A 102 14.33 -16.25 3.48
C LYS A 102 15.62 -16.84 2.88
N ASN A 103 15.46 -17.92 2.10
CA ASN A 103 16.53 -18.67 1.46
C ASN A 103 16.83 -18.18 0.04
N ASP A 104 15.98 -17.31 -0.50
CA ASP A 104 16.20 -16.73 -1.81
C ASP A 104 17.26 -15.64 -1.75
N SER A 105 17.94 -15.46 -2.87
CA SER A 105 18.95 -14.42 -3.04
C SER A 105 18.75 -13.74 -4.38
N PHE A 106 17.81 -12.80 -4.40
CA PHE A 106 17.55 -11.99 -5.58
C PHE A 106 18.60 -10.87 -5.69
N LYS A 107 19.40 -10.92 -6.76
CA LYS A 107 20.41 -9.87 -7.06
C LYS A 107 19.78 -8.61 -7.64
N HIS A 108 18.64 -8.74 -8.31
CA HIS A 108 17.83 -7.67 -8.87
C HIS A 108 16.36 -7.93 -8.53
N SER A 109 15.45 -7.06 -8.97
CA SER A 109 14.02 -7.32 -8.88
C SER A 109 13.66 -8.67 -9.52
N PRO A 110 12.92 -9.55 -8.84
CA PRO A 110 12.46 -10.83 -9.39
C PRO A 110 11.74 -10.68 -10.74
N VAL A 111 10.85 -9.69 -10.83
CA VAL A 111 10.11 -9.38 -12.06
C VAL A 111 10.61 -8.05 -12.62
N ASP A 112 11.03 -8.01 -13.88
CA ASP A 112 11.60 -6.80 -14.48
C ASP A 112 10.50 -5.84 -14.95
N TYR A 113 9.54 -6.34 -15.72
CA TYR A 113 8.38 -5.61 -16.19
C TYR A 113 7.13 -6.49 -16.16
N PHE A 114 5.98 -5.90 -15.83
CA PHE A 114 4.70 -6.61 -15.81
C PHE A 114 3.54 -5.68 -16.18
N GLU A 115 2.65 -6.14 -17.06
CA GLU A 115 1.47 -5.40 -17.53
C GLU A 115 0.18 -6.24 -17.55
N GLY A 116 0.22 -7.45 -16.96
CA GLY A 116 -0.91 -8.37 -16.86
C GLY A 116 -1.70 -8.29 -15.54
N ASN A 117 -2.25 -9.41 -15.10
CA ASN A 117 -3.00 -9.52 -13.85
C ASN A 117 -2.26 -10.39 -12.84
N PHE A 118 -2.06 -9.89 -11.63
CA PHE A 118 -1.53 -10.65 -10.51
C PHE A 118 -2.49 -10.63 -9.33
N GLU A 119 -2.89 -11.82 -8.91
CA GLU A 119 -3.81 -12.05 -7.80
C GLU A 119 -3.09 -12.77 -6.65
N GLY A 120 -2.94 -12.10 -5.51
CA GLY A 120 -2.31 -12.66 -4.33
C GLY A 120 -3.21 -13.60 -3.54
N LEU A 121 -4.54 -13.60 -3.76
CA LEU A 121 -5.51 -14.46 -3.06
C LEU A 121 -5.47 -14.35 -1.52
N GLY A 122 -5.00 -13.22 -0.99
CA GLY A 122 -4.79 -13.02 0.44
C GLY A 122 -3.52 -13.67 0.99
N HIS A 123 -2.64 -14.19 0.13
CA HIS A 123 -1.37 -14.78 0.51
C HIS A 123 -0.27 -13.74 0.74
N SER A 124 0.80 -14.21 1.37
CA SER A 124 1.94 -13.42 1.75
C SER A 124 3.26 -13.97 1.24
N ILE A 125 4.19 -13.06 0.95
CA ILE A 125 5.59 -13.37 0.70
C ILE A 125 6.40 -12.78 1.85
N SER A 126 7.03 -13.63 2.66
CA SER A 126 7.85 -13.21 3.80
C SER A 126 9.34 -13.19 3.50
N HIS A 127 10.09 -12.35 4.21
CA HIS A 127 11.55 -12.31 4.20
C HIS A 127 12.20 -12.04 2.83
N LEU A 128 11.49 -11.39 1.92
CA LEU A 128 12.04 -10.94 0.64
C LEU A 128 13.26 -10.04 0.90
N LYS A 129 14.42 -10.46 0.39
CA LYS A 129 15.69 -9.72 0.47
C LYS A 129 16.02 -9.17 -0.91
N LEU A 130 16.20 -7.86 -1.00
CA LEU A 130 16.72 -7.18 -2.19
C LEU A 130 17.94 -6.36 -1.79
N ARG A 131 19.12 -6.77 -2.27
CA ARG A 131 20.41 -6.14 -1.96
C ARG A 131 21.12 -5.83 -3.27
N GLY A 132 20.86 -4.64 -3.81
CA GLY A 132 21.62 -4.00 -4.88
C GLY A 132 22.21 -4.85 -6.03
N GLY A 133 21.61 -4.70 -7.21
CA GLY A 133 22.10 -5.12 -8.54
C GLY A 133 21.06 -4.72 -9.60
N GLY A 134 21.48 -4.45 -10.84
CA GLY A 134 20.58 -4.06 -11.95
C GLY A 134 20.12 -2.59 -11.96
N HIS A 135 19.06 -2.32 -12.74
CA HIS A 135 18.50 -1.00 -13.08
C HIS A 135 18.21 -0.06 -11.88
N GLN A 136 17.88 1.20 -12.20
CA GLN A 136 17.55 2.31 -11.27
C GLN A 136 16.30 2.09 -10.38
N ARG A 137 15.73 0.88 -10.39
CA ARG A 137 14.47 0.51 -9.73
C ARG A 137 14.66 -0.70 -8.83
N ALA A 138 14.00 -0.73 -7.69
CA ALA A 138 13.98 -1.86 -6.77
C ALA A 138 12.57 -2.11 -6.23
N GLY A 139 12.22 -3.39 -6.19
CA GLY A 139 10.97 -3.96 -5.70
C GLY A 139 10.82 -5.39 -6.20
N MET A 140 9.81 -6.12 -5.71
CA MET A 140 9.44 -7.41 -6.28
C MET A 140 9.24 -7.30 -7.80
N PHE A 141 8.57 -6.23 -8.22
CA PHE A 141 8.54 -5.71 -9.59
C PHE A 141 9.50 -4.52 -9.71
N ALA A 142 10.38 -4.51 -10.70
CA ALA A 142 11.16 -3.30 -10.99
C ALA A 142 10.25 -2.22 -11.56
N LYS A 143 9.43 -2.54 -12.57
CA LYS A 143 8.48 -1.63 -13.20
C LYS A 143 7.17 -2.34 -13.54
N THR A 144 6.07 -1.59 -13.57
CA THR A 144 4.79 -2.07 -14.11
C THR A 144 4.25 -1.16 -15.20
N GLY A 145 3.53 -1.76 -16.16
CA GLY A 145 2.66 -1.08 -17.12
C GLY A 145 1.24 -0.91 -16.56
N GLN A 146 0.21 -1.01 -17.40
CA GLN A 146 -1.19 -0.97 -16.99
C GLN A 146 -1.67 -2.30 -16.38
N ALA A 147 -0.90 -2.85 -15.44
CA ALA A 147 -1.23 -4.10 -14.74
C ALA A 147 -2.34 -3.91 -13.70
N ILE A 148 -2.90 -5.02 -13.23
CA ILE A 148 -3.67 -5.10 -11.99
C ILE A 148 -2.92 -6.03 -11.05
N ILE A 149 -2.46 -5.52 -9.90
CA ILE A 149 -1.78 -6.29 -8.85
C ILE A 149 -2.57 -6.15 -7.57
N ARG A 150 -3.05 -7.26 -7.01
CA ARG A 150 -3.97 -7.19 -5.89
C ARG A 150 -3.82 -8.29 -4.84
N ASP A 151 -4.29 -8.00 -3.64
CA ASP A 151 -4.50 -8.95 -2.54
C ASP A 151 -3.21 -9.71 -2.12
N ILE A 152 -2.08 -8.99 -2.08
CA ILE A 152 -0.73 -9.52 -1.79
C ILE A 152 -0.07 -8.82 -0.60
N TYR A 153 0.54 -9.58 0.29
CA TYR A 153 1.15 -9.05 1.52
C TYR A 153 2.64 -9.40 1.66
N LEU A 154 3.50 -8.39 1.64
CA LEU A 154 4.94 -8.56 1.86
C LEU A 154 5.27 -8.45 3.35
N LYS A 155 5.81 -9.50 3.96
CA LYS A 155 6.09 -9.55 5.39
C LYS A 155 7.59 -9.54 5.66
N GLN A 156 8.05 -8.74 6.61
CA GLN A 156 9.44 -8.74 7.07
C GLN A 156 10.47 -8.59 5.93
N VAL A 157 10.18 -7.70 4.98
CA VAL A 157 11.08 -7.44 3.85
C VAL A 157 12.39 -6.81 4.32
N ASN A 158 13.43 -7.00 3.53
CA ASN A 158 14.75 -6.42 3.74
C ASN A 158 15.26 -5.86 2.41
N VAL A 159 14.75 -4.68 2.03
CA VAL A 159 15.11 -4.01 0.78
C VAL A 159 16.12 -2.93 1.09
N ARG A 160 17.33 -3.08 0.55
CA ARG A 160 18.41 -2.09 0.63
C ARG A 160 18.96 -1.87 -0.77
N SER A 161 18.58 -0.77 -1.40
CA SER A 161 19.14 -0.40 -2.70
C SER A 161 20.43 0.38 -2.52
N GLY A 162 21.40 0.16 -3.41
CA GLY A 162 22.55 1.07 -3.56
C GLY A 162 22.11 2.39 -4.21
N ASN A 163 22.78 2.78 -5.30
CA ASN A 163 22.54 4.04 -6.01
C ASN A 163 21.28 4.04 -6.91
N LYS A 164 20.16 3.45 -6.46
CA LYS A 164 18.90 3.38 -7.24
C LYS A 164 18.03 4.60 -6.99
N LEU A 165 17.29 5.03 -8.01
CA LEU A 165 16.39 6.18 -7.96
C LEU A 165 15.02 5.84 -7.35
N TYR A 166 14.44 4.68 -7.67
CA TYR A 166 13.09 4.33 -7.19
C TYR A 166 13.09 3.02 -6.42
N VAL A 167 12.63 3.06 -5.18
CA VAL A 167 12.75 1.95 -4.24
C VAL A 167 11.41 1.75 -3.53
N GLY A 168 10.76 0.63 -3.83
CA GLY A 168 9.59 0.12 -3.11
C GLY A 168 9.77 -1.36 -2.81
N ALA A 169 9.10 -1.90 -1.80
CA ALA A 169 9.16 -3.35 -1.58
C ALA A 169 8.39 -4.12 -2.65
N LEU A 170 7.22 -3.61 -3.08
CA LEU A 170 6.39 -4.24 -4.08
C LEU A 170 6.80 -3.79 -5.49
N VAL A 171 6.82 -2.48 -5.77
CA VAL A 171 7.14 -1.95 -7.09
C VAL A 171 8.15 -0.80 -6.99
N GLY A 172 9.17 -0.81 -7.84
CA GLY A 172 10.05 0.34 -8.00
C GLY A 172 9.35 1.51 -8.68
N ASP A 173 8.83 1.30 -9.88
CA ASP A 173 8.18 2.29 -10.75
C ASP A 173 6.79 1.79 -11.19
N ASN A 174 5.73 2.32 -10.58
CA ASN A 174 4.38 1.80 -10.72
C ASN A 174 3.55 2.53 -11.78
N GLY A 175 3.13 1.82 -12.82
CA GLY A 175 2.05 2.23 -13.74
C GLY A 175 0.72 1.50 -13.51
N ALA A 176 0.68 0.57 -12.57
CA ALA A 176 -0.42 -0.38 -12.37
C ALA A 176 -1.49 0.13 -11.41
N GLN A 177 -2.61 -0.58 -11.39
CA GLN A 177 -3.58 -0.54 -10.29
C GLN A 177 -3.14 -1.53 -9.20
N ILE A 178 -2.69 -1.00 -8.07
CA ILE A 178 -2.32 -1.77 -6.87
C ILE A 178 -3.48 -1.74 -5.88
N VAL A 179 -4.01 -2.91 -5.51
CA VAL A 179 -5.20 -3.00 -4.66
C VAL A 179 -4.97 -3.94 -3.49
N ASN A 180 -5.27 -3.50 -2.27
CA ASN A 180 -5.15 -4.34 -1.06
C ASN A 180 -3.76 -4.98 -0.91
N ALA A 181 -2.71 -4.18 -1.05
CA ALA A 181 -1.34 -4.60 -0.83
C ALA A 181 -0.83 -4.13 0.53
N SER A 182 0.04 -4.93 1.18
CA SER A 182 0.68 -4.49 2.42
C SER A 182 2.16 -4.83 2.51
N VAL A 183 2.89 -4.06 3.31
CA VAL A 183 4.31 -4.28 3.57
C VAL A 183 4.68 -4.09 5.04
N THR A 184 5.50 -4.99 5.57
CA THR A 184 6.24 -4.82 6.83
C THR A 184 7.73 -5.12 6.63
N GLY A 185 8.59 -4.59 7.50
CA GLY A 185 10.03 -4.81 7.45
C GLY A 185 10.82 -3.52 7.24
N THR A 186 11.87 -3.55 6.42
CA THR A 186 12.79 -2.43 6.22
C THR A 186 13.01 -2.15 4.73
N VAL A 187 12.87 -0.89 4.34
CA VAL A 187 13.13 -0.39 2.97
C VAL A 187 14.06 0.82 3.04
N ILE A 188 15.27 0.69 2.51
CA ILE A 188 16.30 1.74 2.57
C ILE A 188 16.85 2.00 1.17
N GLY A 189 16.80 3.25 0.73
CA GLY A 189 17.51 3.76 -0.44
C GLY A 189 18.71 4.62 -0.03
N ASN A 190 19.86 4.39 -0.67
CA ASN A 190 21.10 5.08 -0.31
C ASN A 190 21.55 6.13 -1.35
N SER A 191 20.73 6.43 -2.37
CA SER A 191 21.02 7.51 -3.32
C SER A 191 20.50 8.84 -2.79
N ASP A 192 21.27 9.91 -3.03
CA ASP A 192 20.91 11.30 -2.72
C ASP A 192 19.70 11.82 -3.51
N PHE A 193 19.17 11.03 -4.45
CA PHE A 193 17.97 11.38 -5.23
C PHE A 193 16.92 10.27 -5.19
N ALA A 194 17.06 9.30 -4.27
CA ALA A 194 16.13 8.18 -4.21
C ALA A 194 14.74 8.63 -3.71
N ALA A 195 13.70 8.29 -4.48
CA ALA A 195 12.34 8.20 -3.99
C ALA A 195 12.13 6.80 -3.38
N VAL A 196 11.96 6.76 -2.06
CA VAL A 196 11.86 5.54 -1.27
C VAL A 196 10.50 5.47 -0.61
N GLY A 197 9.66 4.54 -1.02
CA GLY A 197 8.42 4.21 -0.33
C GLY A 197 8.48 2.83 0.27
N ALA A 198 7.75 2.57 1.35
CA ALA A 198 7.69 1.21 1.88
C ALA A 198 7.15 0.23 0.82
N LEU A 199 6.09 0.61 0.12
CA LEU A 199 5.42 -0.24 -0.86
C LEU A 199 5.88 0.08 -2.29
N ILE A 200 5.88 1.36 -2.66
CA ILE A 200 6.11 1.84 -4.03
C ILE A 200 7.20 2.92 -4.04
N GLY A 201 8.18 2.81 -4.93
CA GLY A 201 9.20 3.85 -5.12
C GLY A 201 8.63 5.12 -5.76
N ALA A 202 8.25 5.01 -7.03
CA ALA A 202 7.55 6.04 -7.79
C ALA A 202 6.17 5.52 -8.22
N ASN A 203 5.12 6.32 -8.05
CA ASN A 203 3.76 5.96 -8.44
C ASN A 203 3.21 6.87 -9.52
N GLY A 204 2.88 6.31 -10.69
CA GLY A 204 2.05 6.95 -11.71
C GLY A 204 0.70 6.25 -11.95
N GLY A 205 0.40 5.18 -11.19
CA GLY A 205 -0.86 4.45 -11.26
C GLY A 205 -1.82 4.77 -10.11
N LEU A 206 -2.73 3.83 -9.85
CA LEU A 206 -3.66 3.87 -8.72
C LEU A 206 -3.14 2.94 -7.61
N ILE A 207 -3.11 3.43 -6.38
CA ILE A 207 -2.91 2.61 -5.19
C ILE A 207 -4.17 2.73 -4.34
N ASP A 208 -4.88 1.62 -4.17
CA ASP A 208 -6.13 1.55 -3.43
C ASP A 208 -6.02 0.55 -2.27
N ARG A 209 -6.63 0.89 -1.12
CA ARG A 209 -6.75 0.01 0.05
C ARG A 209 -5.43 -0.63 0.50
N SER A 210 -4.32 0.08 0.32
CA SER A 210 -2.99 -0.45 0.60
C SER A 210 -2.39 0.17 1.85
N ARG A 211 -1.44 -0.53 2.47
CA ARG A 211 -0.91 -0.12 3.78
C ARG A 211 0.52 -0.52 4.04
N SER A 212 1.16 0.18 4.98
CA SER A 212 2.53 -0.14 5.41
C SER A 212 2.72 -0.03 6.93
N ASN A 213 3.60 -0.87 7.45
CA ASN A 213 4.15 -0.78 8.80
C ASN A 213 5.62 -1.21 8.74
N ALA A 214 6.45 -0.32 8.20
CA ALA A 214 7.85 -0.58 7.90
C ALA A 214 8.76 0.51 8.48
N THR A 215 10.07 0.26 8.48
CA THR A 215 11.08 1.30 8.61
C THR A 215 11.51 1.74 7.22
N VAL A 216 11.35 3.02 6.90
CA VAL A 216 11.69 3.60 5.60
C VAL A 216 12.79 4.65 5.76
N ALA A 217 13.86 4.55 4.97
CA ALA A 217 14.90 5.57 4.94
C ALA A 217 15.41 5.88 3.53
N GLY A 218 15.62 7.14 3.21
CA GLY A 218 16.16 7.60 1.91
C GLY A 218 16.22 9.12 1.79
N HIS A 219 16.52 9.65 0.61
CA HIS A 219 16.50 11.10 0.39
C HIS A 219 15.06 11.65 0.40
N GLY A 220 14.21 11.21 -0.54
CA GLY A 220 12.77 11.45 -0.55
C GLY A 220 12.03 10.23 -0.03
N ALA A 221 11.68 10.22 1.25
CA ALA A 221 11.15 9.04 1.94
C ALA A 221 9.65 9.20 2.25
N GLY A 222 8.85 8.23 1.83
CA GLY A 222 7.43 8.16 2.17
C GLY A 222 7.07 6.85 2.87
N GLY A 223 6.21 6.92 3.87
CA GLY A 223 5.81 5.72 4.60
C GLY A 223 5.08 4.69 3.73
N LEU A 224 4.46 5.08 2.62
CA LEU A 224 3.87 4.17 1.63
C LEU A 224 4.51 4.32 0.24
N VAL A 225 4.63 5.57 -0.25
CA VAL A 225 5.09 5.91 -1.60
C VAL A 225 6.24 6.91 -1.54
N GLY A 226 7.35 6.66 -2.24
CA GLY A 226 8.46 7.61 -2.30
C GLY A 226 8.07 8.91 -3.01
N GLY A 227 7.70 8.82 -4.28
CA GLY A 227 7.19 9.93 -5.09
C GLY A 227 5.89 9.56 -5.79
N ASN A 228 4.88 10.42 -5.70
CA ASN A 228 3.56 10.16 -6.27
C ASN A 228 3.22 11.18 -7.37
N ILE A 229 2.97 10.75 -8.60
CA ILE A 229 2.30 11.54 -9.66
C ILE A 229 0.92 10.97 -10.03
N GLY A 230 0.55 9.84 -9.41
CA GLY A 230 -0.71 9.13 -9.63
C GLY A 230 -1.73 9.37 -8.52
N VAL A 231 -2.51 8.34 -8.19
CA VAL A 231 -3.57 8.41 -7.17
C VAL A 231 -3.26 7.45 -6.02
N VAL A 232 -3.31 7.97 -4.80
CA VAL A 232 -3.27 7.20 -3.55
C VAL A 232 -4.63 7.33 -2.87
N TYR A 233 -5.38 6.25 -2.77
CA TYR A 233 -6.77 6.24 -2.33
C TYR A 233 -7.01 5.20 -1.23
N ARG A 234 -7.68 5.57 -0.13
CA ARG A 234 -8.02 4.64 0.97
C ARG A 234 -6.78 3.89 1.50
N CYS A 235 -5.67 4.61 1.61
CA CYS A 235 -4.39 4.04 2.00
C CYS A 235 -3.92 4.56 3.36
N TYR A 236 -3.06 3.82 4.04
CA TYR A 236 -2.48 4.32 5.27
C TYR A 236 -1.07 3.80 5.57
N SER A 237 -0.35 4.50 6.44
CA SER A 237 0.99 4.11 6.87
C SER A 237 1.16 4.26 8.38
N ASN A 238 1.64 3.20 9.03
CA ASN A 238 2.16 3.25 10.40
C ASN A 238 3.70 3.17 10.42
N SER A 239 4.34 3.51 9.30
CA SER A 239 5.77 3.34 9.12
C SER A 239 6.59 4.43 9.83
N THR A 240 7.74 4.05 10.38
CA THR A 240 8.75 5.02 10.82
C THR A 240 9.54 5.47 9.61
N VAL A 241 9.54 6.78 9.33
CA VAL A 241 10.11 7.36 8.11
C VAL A 241 11.22 8.34 8.45
N SER A 242 12.38 8.20 7.81
CA SER A 242 13.50 9.15 7.93
C SER A 242 14.08 9.52 6.57
N GLY A 243 14.37 10.80 6.33
CA GLY A 243 15.02 11.23 5.10
C GLY A 243 15.42 12.69 5.08
N SER A 244 15.86 13.20 3.93
CA SER A 244 16.04 14.65 3.76
C SER A 244 14.68 15.33 3.66
N SER A 245 13.83 14.79 2.78
CA SER A 245 12.40 15.07 2.68
C SER A 245 11.62 13.82 3.09
N ALA A 246 10.86 13.91 4.18
CA ALA A 246 10.15 12.77 4.76
C ALA A 246 8.66 13.03 4.94
N GLY A 247 7.81 12.13 4.45
CA GLY A 247 6.37 12.18 4.63
C GLY A 247 5.82 10.88 5.21
N GLY A 248 4.89 10.97 6.15
CA GLY A 248 4.33 9.77 6.79
C GLY A 248 3.62 8.83 5.82
N LEU A 249 3.09 9.34 4.71
CA LEU A 249 2.51 8.58 3.60
C LEU A 249 3.33 8.73 2.30
N THR A 250 3.62 9.96 1.87
CA THR A 250 4.34 10.23 0.61
C THR A 250 5.54 11.15 0.80
N GLY A 251 6.71 10.77 0.26
CA GLY A 251 7.94 11.58 0.35
C GLY A 251 7.93 12.80 -0.56
N SER A 252 7.35 12.68 -1.75
CA SER A 252 6.95 13.79 -2.62
C SER A 252 5.58 13.47 -3.18
N ASN A 253 4.72 14.49 -3.26
CA ASN A 253 3.45 14.38 -3.94
C ASN A 253 3.43 15.37 -5.12
N ASP A 254 2.98 14.87 -6.25
CA ASP A 254 2.76 15.47 -7.58
C ASP A 254 1.50 14.89 -8.23
N GLY A 255 0.67 14.21 -7.42
CA GLY A 255 -0.60 13.62 -7.80
C GLY A 255 -1.67 13.84 -6.73
N HIS A 256 -2.55 12.86 -6.55
CA HIS A 256 -3.70 12.97 -5.65
C HIS A 256 -3.62 12.00 -4.48
N VAL A 257 -3.95 12.49 -3.29
CA VAL A 257 -4.11 11.69 -2.07
C VAL A 257 -5.53 11.89 -1.55
N PHE A 258 -6.26 10.78 -1.41
CA PHE A 258 -7.66 10.77 -1.04
C PHE A 258 -7.92 9.74 0.04
N ASP A 259 -8.63 10.14 1.09
CA ASP A 259 -9.06 9.26 2.17
C ASP A 259 -7.89 8.45 2.75
N ALA A 260 -6.87 9.12 3.26
CA ALA A 260 -5.63 8.47 3.66
C ALA A 260 -5.12 8.94 5.01
N TYR A 261 -4.32 8.11 5.69
CA TYR A 261 -3.73 8.55 6.96
C TYR A 261 -2.33 8.03 7.24
N ALA A 262 -1.61 8.75 8.10
CA ALA A 262 -0.30 8.34 8.58
C ALA A 262 -0.18 8.48 10.10
N ALA A 263 0.31 7.43 10.76
CA ALA A 263 0.42 7.37 12.22
C ALA A 263 1.84 7.13 12.73
N GLY A 264 2.77 6.73 11.86
CA GLY A 264 4.17 6.50 12.24
C GLY A 264 4.98 7.79 12.30
N SER A 265 6.07 7.76 13.06
CA SER A 265 6.95 8.93 13.27
C SER A 265 7.71 9.32 12.00
N VAL A 266 7.87 10.62 11.78
CA VAL A 266 8.53 11.21 10.60
C VAL A 266 9.70 12.10 11.03
N THR A 267 10.88 11.86 10.46
CA THR A 267 12.08 12.69 10.64
C THR A 267 12.64 13.12 9.30
N GLY A 268 12.52 14.40 8.97
CA GLY A 268 13.13 15.02 7.78
C GLY A 268 14.30 15.90 8.19
N SER A 269 15.50 15.73 7.64
CA SER A 269 16.61 16.65 7.97
C SER A 269 16.32 18.07 7.48
N ASP A 270 15.63 18.19 6.34
CA ASP A 270 15.36 19.45 5.68
C ASP A 270 13.86 19.75 5.70
N LEU A 271 13.04 18.75 5.34
CA LEU A 271 11.59 18.87 5.18
C LEU A 271 10.86 17.64 5.74
N ALA A 272 9.87 17.87 6.60
CA ALA A 272 9.04 16.80 7.15
C ALA A 272 7.55 17.19 7.16
N GLY A 273 6.69 16.28 6.75
CA GLY A 273 5.24 16.42 6.92
C GLY A 273 4.62 15.16 7.47
N GLY A 274 3.64 15.30 8.36
CA GLY A 274 3.00 14.15 9.00
C GLY A 274 2.35 13.18 8.01
N LEU A 275 1.86 13.68 6.87
CA LEU A 275 1.33 12.88 5.76
C LEU A 275 2.19 13.01 4.50
N VAL A 276 2.46 14.24 4.05
CA VAL A 276 3.17 14.54 2.79
C VAL A 276 4.38 15.42 3.08
N ALA A 277 5.58 15.06 2.62
CA ALA A 277 6.74 15.93 2.85
C ALA A 277 6.63 17.25 2.08
N GLY A 278 6.42 17.20 0.76
CA GLY A 278 6.29 18.40 -0.06
C GLY A 278 5.70 18.13 -1.44
N THR A 279 5.42 19.23 -2.16
CA THR A 279 4.73 19.24 -3.45
C THR A 279 5.45 20.09 -4.50
N GLY A 280 5.28 19.76 -5.79
CA GLY A 280 5.86 20.51 -6.92
C GLY A 280 4.89 20.92 -8.04
N GLY A 281 3.58 20.67 -7.92
CA GLY A 281 2.59 20.87 -9.00
C GLY A 281 1.13 21.01 -8.55
N SER A 282 0.18 21.06 -9.50
CA SER A 282 -1.27 21.17 -9.22
C SER A 282 -1.86 19.85 -8.71
N GLN A 283 -2.08 19.77 -7.39
CA GLN A 283 -2.35 18.52 -6.67
C GLN A 283 -3.48 18.65 -5.66
N SER A 284 -3.96 17.53 -5.11
CA SER A 284 -4.93 17.56 -4.01
C SER A 284 -4.66 16.53 -2.91
N VAL A 285 -4.84 16.97 -1.66
CA VAL A 285 -4.96 16.10 -0.47
C VAL A 285 -6.35 16.32 0.10
N VAL A 286 -7.18 15.27 0.12
CA VAL A 286 -8.58 15.38 0.59
C VAL A 286 -8.94 14.24 1.52
N GLY A 287 -9.65 14.56 2.61
CA GLY A 287 -10.15 13.56 3.55
C GLY A 287 -9.04 12.83 4.27
N ALA A 288 -7.91 13.48 4.57
CA ALA A 288 -6.72 12.81 5.08
C ALA A 288 -6.36 13.25 6.51
N TYR A 289 -5.59 12.42 7.23
CA TYR A 289 -5.06 12.88 8.51
C TYR A 289 -3.71 12.29 8.93
N SER A 290 -3.04 12.96 9.86
CA SER A 290 -1.78 12.50 10.45
C SER A 290 -1.80 12.54 11.98
N THR A 291 -1.19 11.54 12.61
CA THR A 291 -1.03 11.44 14.08
C THR A 291 0.39 11.11 14.50
N GLY A 292 1.31 10.91 13.56
CA GLY A 292 2.71 10.61 13.86
C GLY A 292 3.49 11.85 14.29
N GLY A 293 4.43 11.67 15.22
CA GLY A 293 5.35 12.74 15.60
C GLY A 293 6.23 13.18 14.42
N VAL A 294 6.37 14.49 14.22
CA VAL A 294 7.11 15.11 13.11
C VAL A 294 8.31 15.87 13.65
N SER A 295 9.47 15.69 13.03
CA SER A 295 10.71 16.38 13.42
C SER A 295 11.53 16.75 12.20
N GLY A 296 12.15 17.93 12.21
CA GLY A 296 12.97 18.41 11.11
C GLY A 296 13.22 19.91 11.13
N LEU A 297 13.86 20.44 10.08
CA LEU A 297 14.09 21.88 9.92
C LEU A 297 12.79 22.61 9.54
N THR A 298 12.15 22.19 8.44
CA THR A 298 10.80 22.65 8.06
C THR A 298 9.81 21.53 8.35
N THR A 299 8.79 21.82 9.16
CA THR A 299 7.82 20.81 9.61
C THR A 299 6.40 21.32 9.42
N GLY A 300 5.48 20.43 9.04
CA GLY A 300 4.06 20.68 9.11
C GLY A 300 3.29 19.44 9.59
N GLY A 301 2.24 19.68 10.36
CA GLY A 301 1.47 18.62 11.02
C GLY A 301 0.90 17.62 10.03
N LEU A 302 0.44 18.11 8.87
CA LEU A 302 -0.04 17.32 7.74
C LEU A 302 0.93 17.36 6.56
N VAL A 303 1.35 18.56 6.13
CA VAL A 303 2.15 18.76 4.92
C VAL A 303 3.39 19.57 5.25
N GLY A 304 4.58 19.15 4.82
CA GLY A 304 5.80 19.94 5.08
C GLY A 304 5.81 21.24 4.27
N THR A 305 5.56 21.19 2.97
CA THR A 305 5.35 22.37 2.10
C THR A 305 4.21 22.11 1.12
N ASP A 306 3.37 23.12 0.89
CA ASP A 306 2.10 23.03 0.18
C ASP A 306 2.05 23.86 -1.11
N PHE A 307 3.20 24.18 -1.72
CA PHE A 307 3.26 24.96 -2.96
C PHE A 307 2.32 24.40 -4.05
N ASN A 308 1.28 25.16 -4.40
CA ASN A 308 0.23 24.81 -5.37
C ASN A 308 -0.59 23.55 -5.02
N LEU A 309 -0.62 23.16 -3.74
CA LEU A 309 -1.44 22.06 -3.24
C LEU A 309 -2.84 22.57 -2.88
N THR A 310 -3.88 21.85 -3.29
CA THR A 310 -5.23 22.04 -2.75
C THR A 310 -5.45 21.05 -1.62
N VAL A 311 -5.63 21.54 -0.40
CA VAL A 311 -5.99 20.70 0.74
C VAL A 311 -7.44 20.96 1.14
N SER A 312 -8.17 19.90 1.48
CA SER A 312 -9.52 20.03 2.04
C SER A 312 -9.83 18.87 2.95
N ASP A 313 -10.74 19.09 3.90
CA ASP A 313 -11.27 18.05 4.79
C ASP A 313 -10.16 17.23 5.46
N SER A 314 -9.05 17.87 5.82
CA SER A 314 -7.85 17.17 6.29
C SER A 314 -7.37 17.67 7.66
N TYR A 315 -6.81 16.75 8.44
CA TYR A 315 -6.63 16.94 9.87
C TYR A 315 -5.26 16.49 10.36
N TRP A 316 -4.77 17.05 11.46
CA TRP A 316 -3.55 16.56 12.11
C TRP A 316 -3.69 16.64 13.63
N ASP A 317 -3.00 15.74 14.32
CA ASP A 317 -3.07 15.61 15.77
C ASP A 317 -2.15 16.62 16.49
N LEU A 318 -2.73 17.54 17.24
CA LEU A 318 -2.03 18.58 18.01
C LEU A 318 -1.21 18.01 19.17
N ASP A 319 -1.62 16.87 19.73
CA ASP A 319 -1.02 16.31 20.93
C ASP A 319 0.16 15.38 20.57
N THR A 320 0.06 14.63 19.47
CA THR A 320 1.05 13.60 19.10
C THR A 320 2.04 14.03 18.02
N SER A 321 1.74 15.06 17.23
CA SER A 321 2.63 15.55 16.16
C SER A 321 3.94 16.14 16.68
N GLY A 322 3.97 16.65 17.92
CA GLY A 322 5.13 17.35 18.47
C GLY A 322 5.33 18.77 17.92
N ILE A 323 4.37 19.30 17.15
CA ILE A 323 4.39 20.67 16.63
C ILE A 323 3.69 21.60 17.61
N ALA A 324 4.39 22.64 18.05
CA ALA A 324 3.92 23.54 19.11
C ALA A 324 2.91 24.59 18.62
N ASP A 325 3.00 24.99 17.35
CA ASP A 325 2.09 25.97 16.76
C ASP A 325 0.87 25.26 16.15
N PRO A 326 -0.35 25.45 16.68
CA PRO A 326 -1.57 24.83 16.14
C PRO A 326 -1.96 25.32 14.75
N GLY A 327 -1.34 26.38 14.22
CA GLY A 327 -1.49 26.84 12.84
C GLY A 327 -0.39 26.37 11.88
N GLN A 328 0.42 25.39 12.30
CA GLN A 328 1.49 24.83 11.50
C GLN A 328 1.12 23.44 10.96
N GLY A 329 -0.12 23.33 10.45
CA GLY A 329 -0.55 22.15 9.70
C GLY A 329 0.19 22.00 8.36
N ALA A 330 0.59 23.13 7.78
CA ALA A 330 1.54 23.24 6.69
C ALA A 330 2.82 23.95 7.16
N GLY A 331 3.98 23.55 6.66
CA GLY A 331 5.25 24.13 7.10
C GLY A 331 5.58 25.50 6.52
N GLN A 332 5.10 25.87 5.32
CA GLN A 332 5.22 27.22 4.71
C GLN A 332 4.34 27.36 3.44
N PRO A 333 3.62 28.49 3.23
CA PRO A 333 3.29 29.57 4.19
C PRO A 333 2.17 29.15 5.17
N ALA A 334 1.84 30.01 6.14
CA ALA A 334 0.93 29.68 7.25
C ALA A 334 -0.50 29.29 6.80
N ASP A 335 -1.00 28.20 7.40
CA ASP A 335 -2.34 27.59 7.27
C ASP A 335 -3.05 27.76 5.92
N ASP A 336 -2.88 26.74 5.07
CA ASP A 336 -3.73 26.54 3.91
C ASP A 336 -5.19 26.26 4.34
N PRO A 337 -6.18 26.97 3.74
CA PRO A 337 -7.58 26.64 3.94
C PRO A 337 -7.83 25.16 3.63
N GLY A 338 -8.29 24.39 4.63
CA GLY A 338 -8.58 22.95 4.47
C GLY A 338 -7.75 22.01 5.33
N ILE A 339 -6.74 22.52 6.05
CA ILE A 339 -6.01 21.80 7.10
C ILE A 339 -6.55 22.24 8.46
N THR A 340 -6.91 21.29 9.34
CA THR A 340 -7.41 21.58 10.70
C THR A 340 -6.65 20.77 11.74
N GLY A 341 -5.98 21.47 12.67
CA GLY A 341 -5.42 20.82 13.86
C GLY A 341 -6.52 20.41 14.83
N LEU A 342 -6.49 19.16 15.30
CA LEU A 342 -7.40 18.61 16.30
C LEU A 342 -6.60 17.93 17.41
N THR A 343 -7.09 17.99 18.64
CA THR A 343 -6.49 17.22 19.74
C THR A 343 -6.76 15.72 19.56
N ASP A 344 -5.97 14.89 20.25
CA ASP A 344 -6.14 13.44 20.33
C ASP A 344 -7.58 13.08 20.73
N ALA A 345 -8.11 13.80 21.73
CA ALA A 345 -9.47 13.62 22.21
C ALA A 345 -10.52 13.99 21.15
N GLN A 346 -10.30 15.04 20.36
CA GLN A 346 -11.22 15.45 19.30
C GLN A 346 -11.25 14.43 18.16
N LEU A 347 -10.08 13.97 17.68
CA LEU A 347 -10.00 12.94 16.64
C LEU A 347 -10.62 11.61 17.08
N LYS A 348 -10.51 11.25 18.37
CA LYS A 348 -11.09 10.01 18.92
C LYS A 348 -12.57 10.12 19.30
N SER A 349 -13.13 11.32 19.36
CA SER A 349 -14.53 11.54 19.79
C SER A 349 -15.56 11.07 18.76
N GLY A 350 -15.16 10.88 17.51
CA GLY A 350 -16.02 10.47 16.41
C GLY A 350 -15.37 10.73 15.05
N LEU A 351 -16.14 10.59 13.97
CA LEU A 351 -15.68 11.02 12.65
C LEU A 351 -15.66 12.55 12.59
N PRO A 352 -14.57 13.16 12.08
CA PRO A 352 -14.62 14.55 11.66
C PRO A 352 -15.79 14.78 10.69
N LYS A 353 -16.43 15.97 10.77
CA LYS A 353 -17.69 16.26 10.07
C LYS A 353 -17.64 16.04 8.55
N ASP A 354 -16.46 16.17 7.96
CA ASP A 354 -16.24 16.11 6.52
C ASP A 354 -15.85 14.69 6.04
N PHE A 355 -15.66 13.73 6.95
CA PHE A 355 -15.37 12.34 6.59
C PHE A 355 -16.65 11.59 6.23
N ASP A 356 -16.73 11.04 5.02
CA ASP A 356 -17.86 10.21 4.60
C ASP A 356 -17.94 8.94 5.47
N PRO A 357 -19.04 8.72 6.22
CA PRO A 357 -19.20 7.53 7.06
C PRO A 357 -19.29 6.21 6.29
N LYS A 358 -19.42 6.24 4.95
CA LYS A 358 -19.30 5.06 4.07
C LYS A 358 -17.84 4.65 3.86
N ILE A 359 -16.92 5.61 3.91
CA ILE A 359 -15.47 5.38 3.73
C ILE A 359 -14.83 5.17 5.10
N TRP A 360 -15.16 6.03 6.05
CA TRP A 360 -14.57 6.08 7.37
C TRP A 360 -15.46 5.46 8.46
N GLY A 361 -14.82 4.82 9.42
CA GLY A 361 -15.42 4.32 10.65
C GLY A 361 -14.75 4.93 11.88
N SER A 362 -15.46 4.96 13.00
CA SER A 362 -14.93 5.32 14.31
C SER A 362 -15.35 4.24 15.31
N ASN A 363 -14.38 3.70 16.04
CA ASN A 363 -14.59 2.67 17.06
C ASN A 363 -13.43 2.74 18.07
N PRO A 364 -13.69 2.93 19.37
CA PRO A 364 -12.64 3.01 20.40
C PRO A 364 -11.67 1.81 20.44
N ASN A 365 -12.09 0.65 19.91
CA ASN A 365 -11.30 -0.57 19.91
C ASN A 365 -10.54 -0.82 18.59
N ILE A 366 -10.67 0.06 17.59
CA ILE A 366 -9.99 -0.05 16.30
C ILE A 366 -9.12 1.20 16.12
N ASN A 367 -7.93 1.03 15.56
CA ASN A 367 -7.00 2.14 15.28
C ASN A 367 -6.70 3.03 16.50
N GLY A 368 -6.65 2.46 17.72
CA GLY A 368 -6.45 3.26 18.94
C GLY A 368 -7.55 4.29 19.22
N GLY A 369 -8.74 4.11 18.62
CA GLY A 369 -9.88 5.03 18.73
C GLY A 369 -9.93 6.10 17.65
N TYR A 370 -8.87 6.26 16.85
CA TYR A 370 -8.87 7.18 15.72
C TYR A 370 -9.82 6.70 14.60
N PRO A 371 -10.26 7.60 13.70
CA PRO A 371 -10.97 7.21 12.49
C PRO A 371 -10.19 6.14 11.72
N TYR A 372 -10.87 5.24 11.02
CA TYR A 372 -10.22 4.21 10.22
C TYR A 372 -10.99 3.93 8.93
N LEU A 373 -10.28 3.47 7.92
CA LEU A 373 -10.86 3.13 6.62
C LEU A 373 -11.62 1.81 6.71
N ARG A 374 -12.91 1.81 6.39
CA ARG A 374 -13.75 0.60 6.48
C ARG A 374 -13.31 -0.50 5.53
N ALA A 375 -12.88 -0.10 4.33
CA ALA A 375 -12.43 -1.01 3.29
C ALA A 375 -10.95 -1.41 3.42
N ASN A 376 -10.22 -0.80 4.35
CA ASN A 376 -8.81 -1.09 4.66
C ASN A 376 -8.56 -0.87 6.17
N PRO A 377 -9.21 -1.66 7.05
CA PRO A 377 -9.06 -1.48 8.48
C PRO A 377 -7.66 -1.94 8.94
N PRO A 378 -7.14 -1.38 10.06
CA PRO A 378 -5.98 -1.94 10.73
C PRO A 378 -6.15 -3.44 11.01
N GLN A 379 -5.12 -4.22 10.68
CA GLN A 379 -5.05 -5.67 10.96
C GLN A 379 -3.81 -6.01 11.74
#